data_AF-E6QLV4-F1
#
_entry.id   AF-E6QLV4-F1
#
_cell.length_a   1.000
_cell.length_b   1.000
_cell.length_c   1.000
_cell.angle_alpha   90.00
_cell.angle_beta   90.00
_cell.angle_gamma   90.00
#
_symmetry.space_group_name_H-M   'P 1'
#
loop_
_entity.id
_entity.type
_entity.pdbx_description
1 polymer ?
#
loop_
_entity_poly.entity_id
_entity_poly.type
_entity_poly.pdbx_seq_one_letter_code
_entity_poly.pdbx_strand_id
1 'polypeptide(L)'
;MTHILLIDGNNIGYASMYVPALSRLSHEGQPTGGIMGLAQSVMRIAALYPGAVPVVLWDGHAAWRKTLCPEYHQRRLLKWIFIE
;
A
#
# COMPACT_ATOMS: atom_id res chain seq x y z
N MET A 1 6.90 27.14 -9.34
CA MET A 1 6.10 26.67 -8.19
C MET A 1 6.42 25.21 -8.00
N THR A 2 6.72 24.78 -6.78
CA THR A 2 7.04 23.38 -6.48
C THR A 2 5.74 22.61 -6.30
N HIS A 3 5.54 21.54 -7.06
CA HIS A 3 4.34 20.70 -6.93
C HIS A 3 4.55 19.67 -5.81
N ILE A 4 3.47 19.23 -5.16
CA ILE A 4 3.51 18.14 -4.20
C ILE A 4 2.90 16.90 -4.85
N LEU A 5 3.61 15.79 -4.75
CA LEU A 5 3.17 14.49 -5.26
C LEU A 5 2.75 13.62 -4.07
N LEU A 6 1.45 13.45 -3.89
CA LEU A 6 0.89 12.63 -2.82
C LEU A 6 0.78 11.17 -3.27
N ILE A 7 1.39 10.26 -2.52
CA ILE A 7 1.48 8.83 -2.87
C ILE A 7 0.85 8.01 -1.75
N ASP A 8 -0.19 7.21 -2.03
CA ASP A 8 -0.73 6.26 -1.04
C ASP A 8 0.18 5.02 -0.93
N GLY A 9 0.95 4.96 0.17
CA GLY A 9 1.90 3.89 0.42
C GLY A 9 1.22 2.55 0.75
N ASN A 10 0.07 2.56 1.43
CA ASN A 10 -0.63 1.32 1.80
C ASN A 10 -1.10 0.59 0.56
N ASN A 11 -1.70 1.33 -0.39
CA ASN A 11 -2.24 0.73 -1.60
C ASN A 11 -1.14 0.17 -2.50
N ILE A 12 -0.03 0.90 -2.68
CA ILE A 12 1.11 0.42 -3.47
C ILE A 12 1.78 -0.78 -2.80
N GLY A 13 2.00 -0.73 -1.49
CA GLY A 13 2.59 -1.84 -0.74
C GLY A 13 1.72 -3.10 -0.81
N TYR A 14 0.40 -2.94 -0.63
CA TYR A 14 -0.57 -4.03 -0.76
C TYR A 14 -0.57 -4.62 -2.17
N ALA A 15 -0.65 -3.79 -3.22
CA ALA A 15 -0.61 -4.26 -4.61
C ALA A 15 0.69 -5.01 -4.92
N SER A 16 1.81 -4.54 -4.39
CA SER A 16 3.14 -5.15 -4.58
C SER A 16 3.21 -6.58 -4.05
N MET A 17 2.44 -6.92 -3.01
CA MET A 17 2.38 -8.29 -2.48
C MET A 17 1.73 -9.29 -3.43
N TYR A 18 0.95 -8.83 -4.42
CA TYR A 18 0.26 -9.70 -5.39
C TYR A 18 0.93 -9.75 -6.76
N VAL A 19 1.98 -8.95 -6.98
CA VAL A 19 2.75 -9.00 -8.22
C VAL A 19 3.60 -10.27 -8.21
N PRO A 20 3.48 -11.20 -9.19
CA PRO A 20 4.14 -12.52 -9.12
C PRO A 20 5.66 -12.48 -8.91
N ALA A 21 6.34 -11.47 -9.46
CA ALA A 21 7.78 -11.30 -9.31
C ALA A 21 8.18 -10.85 -7.88
N LEU A 22 7.32 -10.09 -7.21
CA LEU A 22 7.57 -9.55 -5.87
C LEU A 22 7.02 -10.47 -4.78
N SER A 23 5.89 -11.13 -5.03
CA SER A 23 5.20 -12.00 -4.07
C SER A 23 6.02 -13.22 -3.64
N ARG A 24 7.05 -13.56 -4.42
CA ARG A 24 7.99 -14.66 -4.14
C ARG A 24 9.25 -14.21 -3.39
N LEU A 25 9.47 -12.90 -3.25
CA LEU A 25 10.63 -12.36 -2.55
C LEU A 25 10.47 -12.57 -1.05
N SER A 26 11.48 -13.18 -0.43
CA SER A 26 11.55 -13.35 1.01
C SER A 26 12.99 -13.33 1.50
N HIS A 27 13.16 -13.02 2.78
CA HIS A 27 14.43 -13.12 3.49
C HIS A 27 14.16 -13.75 4.85
N GLU A 28 14.87 -14.84 5.19
CA GLU A 28 14.66 -15.59 6.43
C GLU A 28 13.19 -16.01 6.67
N GLY A 29 12.51 -16.39 5.59
CA GLY A 29 11.09 -16.79 5.64
C GLY A 29 10.10 -15.62 5.76
N GLN A 30 10.56 -14.37 5.85
CA GLN A 30 9.71 -13.19 5.86
C GLN A 30 9.50 -12.64 4.44
N PRO A 31 8.25 -12.43 3.98
CA PRO A 31 7.98 -11.82 2.68
C PRO A 31 8.50 -10.38 2.58
N THR A 32 9.27 -10.07 1.54
CA THR A 32 9.87 -8.73 1.33
C THR A 32 9.30 -7.98 0.12
N GLY A 33 8.43 -8.64 -0.66
CA GLY A 33 7.86 -8.10 -1.90
C GLY A 33 7.15 -6.76 -1.74
N GLY A 34 6.40 -6.57 -0.65
CA GLY A 34 5.71 -5.31 -0.36
C GLY A 34 6.65 -4.12 -0.20
N ILE A 35 7.78 -4.34 0.49
CA ILE A 35 8.80 -3.30 0.73
C ILE A 35 9.51 -2.96 -0.58
N MET A 36 9.96 -3.99 -1.31
CA MET A 36 10.66 -3.81 -2.59
C MET A 36 9.78 -3.08 -3.61
N GLY A 37 8.52 -3.51 -3.77
CA GLY A 37 7.60 -2.92 -4.75
C GLY A 37 7.22 -1.48 -4.41
N LEU A 38 7.05 -1.15 -3.13
CA LEU A 38 6.84 0.22 -2.69
C LEU A 38 8.04 1.10 -3.04
N ALA A 39 9.25 0.69 -2.66
CA ALA A 39 10.47 1.47 -2.92
C ALA A 39 10.67 1.72 -4.42
N GLN A 40 10.55 0.67 -5.24
CA GLN A 40 10.67 0.77 -6.69
C GLN A 40 9.62 1.71 -7.30
N SER A 41 8.37 1.62 -6.83
CA SER A 41 7.27 2.45 -7.32
C SER A 41 7.48 3.92 -6.96
N VAL A 42 7.85 4.22 -5.70
CA VAL A 42 8.11 5.60 -5.26
C VAL A 42 9.26 6.21 -6.03
N MET A 43 10.37 5.49 -6.21
CA MET A 43 11.51 5.95 -7.01
C MET A 43 11.12 6.23 -8.46
N ARG A 44 10.35 5.32 -9.07
CA ARG A 44 9.89 5.48 -10.46
C ARG A 44 8.97 6.69 -10.61
N ILE A 45 8.01 6.88 -9.70
CA ILE A 45 7.07 8.00 -9.78
C ILE A 45 7.82 9.33 -9.50
N ALA A 46 8.73 9.37 -8.53
CA ALA A 46 9.54 10.56 -8.27
C ALA A 46 10.39 10.95 -9.50
N ALA A 47 10.93 9.98 -10.22
CA ALA A 47 11.68 10.23 -11.46
C ALA A 47 10.81 10.78 -12.60
N LEU A 48 9.51 10.46 -12.64
CA LEU A 48 8.57 11.03 -13.62
C LEU A 48 8.25 12.50 -13.35
N TYR A 49 8.39 12.95 -12.10
CA TYR A 49 8.06 14.30 -11.66
C TYR A 49 9.22 14.95 -10.87
N PRO A 50 10.37 15.23 -11.52
CA PRO A 50 11.60 15.65 -10.83
C PRO A 50 11.49 17.02 -10.13
N GLY A 51 10.52 17.86 -10.52
CA GLY A 51 10.24 19.15 -9.88
C GLY A 51 9.19 19.08 -8.76
N ALA A 52 8.65 17.90 -8.46
CA ALA A 52 7.68 17.70 -7.41
C ALA A 52 8.32 17.10 -6.15
N VAL A 53 7.78 17.44 -4.98
CA VAL A 53 8.17 16.84 -3.71
C VAL A 53 7.28 15.62 -3.44
N PRO A 54 7.81 14.38 -3.48
CA PRO A 54 7.04 13.19 -3.17
C PRO A 54 6.77 13.09 -1.66
N VAL A 55 5.51 12.89 -1.29
CA VAL A 55 5.06 12.65 0.08
C VAL A 55 4.28 11.34 0.08
N VAL A 56 4.83 10.33 0.75
CA VAL A 56 4.16 9.05 0.95
C VAL A 56 3.24 9.15 2.16
N LEU A 57 1.97 8.83 1.95
CA LEU A 57 0.91 8.86 2.93
C LEU A 57 0.65 7.44 3.45
N TRP A 58 0.43 7.35 4.76
CA TRP A 58 0.11 6.12 5.46
C TRP A 58 -1.27 6.22 6.09
N ASP A 59 -1.97 5.09 6.16
CA ASP A 59 -3.34 5.08 6.66
C ASP A 59 -3.32 5.23 8.18
N GLY A 60 -4.05 6.21 8.66
CA GLY A 60 -4.32 6.39 10.09
C GLY A 60 -5.51 5.56 10.55
N HIS A 61 -5.57 5.27 11.85
CA HIS A 61 -6.73 4.60 12.45
C HIS A 61 -7.86 5.63 12.69
N ALA A 62 -8.79 5.76 11.73
CA ALA A 62 -9.95 6.65 11.86
C ALA A 62 -11.10 5.96 12.62
N ALA A 63 -10.96 5.82 13.95
CA ALA A 63 -11.93 5.13 14.82
C ALA A 63 -13.36 5.69 14.70
N TRP A 64 -13.49 7.01 14.51
CA TRP A 64 -14.79 7.69 14.38
C TRP A 64 -15.65 7.19 13.21
N ARG A 65 -15.04 6.67 12.13
CA ARG A 65 -15.79 6.12 10.99
C ARG A 65 -16.62 4.89 11.40
N LYS A 66 -16.08 4.08 12.31
CA LYS A 66 -16.77 2.90 12.84
C LYS A 66 -17.89 3.27 13.82
N THR A 67 -17.78 4.43 14.49
CA THR A 67 -18.86 4.97 15.33
C THR A 67 -20.05 5.42 14.50
N LEU A 68 -19.80 6.01 13.32
CA LEU A 68 -20.87 6.48 12.42
C LEU A 68 -21.50 5.37 11.57
N CYS A 69 -20.69 4.40 11.13
CA CYS A 69 -21.14 3.26 10.35
C CYS A 69 -20.38 2.02 10.82
N PRO A 70 -20.95 1.24 11.76
CA PRO A 70 -20.30 0.06 12.30
C PRO A 70 -19.88 -0.94 11.22
N GLU A 71 -20.68 -1.07 10.14
CA GLU A 71 -20.46 -1.98 9.01
C GLU A 71 -19.34 -1.53 8.06
N TYR A 72 -18.83 -0.31 8.22
CA TYR A 72 -17.83 0.26 7.35
C TYR A 72 -16.55 -0.61 7.34
N HIS A 73 -16.20 -1.10 6.15
CA HIS A 73 -15.08 -2.02 5.91
C HIS A 73 -15.14 -3.38 6.66
N GLN A 74 -16.27 -3.78 7.25
CA GLN A 74 -16.38 -5.10 7.91
C GLN A 74 -16.16 -6.28 6.95
N ARG A 75 -16.47 -6.15 5.65
CA ARG A 75 -16.25 -7.20 4.64
C ARG A 75 -14.77 -7.51 4.32
N ARG A 76 -13.81 -6.81 4.94
CA ARG A 76 -12.37 -7.15 4.80
C ARG A 76 -11.94 -8.36 5.64
N LEU A 77 -12.72 -8.76 6.65
CA LEU A 77 -12.43 -9.92 7.51
C LEU A 77 -12.84 -11.28 6.91
N LEU A 78 -13.74 -11.28 5.91
CA LEU A 78 -14.38 -12.49 5.37
C LEU A 78 -13.70 -13.09 4.13
N LYS A 79 -12.49 -12.66 3.77
CA LYS A 79 -11.80 -13.15 2.57
C LYS A 79 -11.01 -14.46 2.75
N TRP A 80 -11.14 -15.13 3.89
CA TRP A 80 -10.34 -16.32 4.25
C TRP A 80 -11.15 -17.60 4.57
N ILE A 81 -12.46 -17.68 4.27
CA ILE A 81 -13.28 -18.85 4.66
C ILE A 81 -13.85 -19.69 3.50
N PHE A 82 -13.69 -19.32 2.23
CA PHE A 82 -14.09 -20.23 1.14
C PHE A 82 -13.07 -20.25 0.00
N ILE A 83 -12.06 -21.10 0.17
CA ILE A 83 -11.46 -21.86 -0.93
C ILE A 83 -11.56 -23.32 -0.49
N GLU A 84 -12.71 -23.93 -0.79
CA GLU A 84 -12.82 -25.36 -1.09
C GLU A 84 -12.92 -25.49 -2.61
#